data_AF-A0A125W4H4-F1
#
_entry.id   AF-A0A125W4H4-F1
#
_cell.length_a   1.000
_cell.length_b   1.000
_cell.length_c   1.000
_cell.angle_alpha   90.00
_cell.angle_beta   90.00
_cell.angle_gamma   90.00
#
_symmetry.space_group_name_H-M   'P 1'
#
loop_
_entity.id
_entity.type
_entity.pdbx_description
1 polymer ?
#
loop_
_entity_poly.entity_id
_entity_poly.type
_entity_poly.pdbx_seq_one_letter_code
_entity_poly.pdbx_strand_id
1 'polypeptide(L)'
;MSREFIERNTKVAIAITEKMKKGKNDLQKTKEKIVQLDEQGELTIPFLKITFEKLSESNEELLKEISRYEYTYVVHEAEMTVKEKAIWEEFFSLKKLYDKELSEFVSFKEKYKYFEPKNSEELKQQARVLLEKKGYIVDSPFEGDFERWIGVYARPKDKPTYLDPTDGEEVGLQELYSVNGFKQDFAEWFEGEIVEGKLIKMV
;
A
#
# COMPACT_ATOMS: atom_id res chain seq x y z
N MET A 1 -22.38 25.24 34.09
CA MET A 1 -21.66 24.01 33.71
C MET A 1 -21.64 23.80 32.19
N SER A 2 -22.74 24.01 31.46
CA SER A 2 -22.77 23.87 29.99
C SER A 2 -21.90 24.91 29.25
N ARG A 3 -21.88 26.16 29.71
CA ARG A 3 -21.11 27.25 29.06
C ARG A 3 -19.60 26.99 28.96
N GLU A 4 -18.95 26.61 30.07
CA GLU A 4 -17.50 26.29 30.08
C GLU A 4 -17.17 25.10 29.18
N PHE A 5 -18.08 24.14 29.07
CA PHE A 5 -17.94 22.98 28.20
C PHE A 5 -18.03 23.37 26.72
N ILE A 6 -18.97 24.24 26.35
CA ILE A 6 -19.10 24.80 24.99
C ILE A 6 -17.83 25.56 24.59
N GLU A 7 -17.32 26.42 25.48
CA GLU A 7 -16.11 27.20 25.21
C GLU A 7 -14.88 26.30 25.04
N ARG A 8 -14.75 25.27 25.89
CA ARG A 8 -13.68 24.27 25.76
C ARG A 8 -13.78 23.49 24.45
N ASN A 9 -14.95 22.98 24.11
CA ASN A 9 -15.12 22.17 22.88
C ASN A 9 -14.93 23.02 21.63
N THR A 10 -15.37 24.28 21.64
CA THR A 10 -15.14 25.20 20.53
C THR A 10 -13.64 25.45 20.33
N LYS A 11 -12.86 25.62 21.41
CA LYS A 11 -11.38 25.70 21.29
C LYS A 11 -10.77 24.44 20.70
N VAL A 12 -11.28 23.26 21.06
CA VAL A 12 -10.82 21.99 20.48
C VAL A 12 -11.22 21.88 19.01
N ALA A 13 -12.42 22.31 18.63
CA ALA A 13 -12.87 22.34 17.24
C ALA A 13 -11.92 23.18 16.37
N ILE A 14 -11.48 24.35 16.84
CA ILE A 14 -10.45 25.17 16.15
C ILE A 14 -9.17 24.36 15.93
N ALA A 15 -8.67 23.68 16.96
CA ALA A 15 -7.44 22.90 16.85
C ALA A 15 -7.59 21.73 15.86
N ILE A 16 -8.75 21.05 15.85
CA ILE A 16 -9.04 19.97 14.90
C ILE A 16 -9.17 20.54 13.48
N THR A 17 -9.82 21.70 13.30
CA THR A 17 -9.88 22.41 12.02
C THR A 17 -8.48 22.66 11.46
N GLU A 18 -7.54 23.15 12.26
CA GLU A 18 -6.16 23.34 11.81
C GLU A 18 -5.45 22.01 11.47
N LYS A 19 -5.71 20.94 12.24
CA LYS A 19 -5.22 19.60 11.90
C LYS A 19 -5.79 19.10 10.57
N MET A 20 -7.07 19.34 10.28
CA MET A 20 -7.69 19.01 8.98
C MET A 20 -7.06 19.79 7.82
N LYS A 21 -6.79 21.09 8.00
CA LYS A 21 -6.08 21.90 6.98
C LYS A 21 -4.70 21.30 6.67
N LYS A 22 -3.96 20.95 7.72
CA LYS A 22 -2.65 20.31 7.60
C LYS A 22 -2.74 18.93 6.92
N GLY A 23 -3.62 18.05 7.41
CA GLY A 23 -3.80 16.70 6.86
C GLY A 23 -4.18 16.72 5.38
N LYS A 24 -5.06 17.64 4.97
CA LYS A 24 -5.37 17.86 3.55
C LYS A 24 -4.13 18.22 2.72
N ASN A 25 -3.33 19.16 3.21
CA ASN A 25 -2.11 19.58 2.52
C ASN A 25 -1.08 18.45 2.43
N ASP A 26 -0.93 17.67 3.51
CA ASP A 26 -0.02 16.52 3.56
C ASP A 26 -0.46 15.42 2.57
N LEU A 27 -1.77 15.16 2.46
CA LEU A 27 -2.35 14.27 1.43
C LEU A 27 -2.00 14.75 0.01
N GLN A 28 -2.23 16.03 -0.29
CA GLN A 28 -1.99 16.61 -1.61
C GLN A 28 -0.51 16.54 -2.00
N LYS A 29 0.38 17.06 -1.14
CA LYS A 29 1.82 17.04 -1.38
C LYS A 29 2.38 15.63 -1.53
N THR A 30 1.85 14.68 -0.77
CA THR A 30 2.31 13.30 -0.86
C THR A 30 1.89 12.66 -2.18
N LYS A 31 0.64 12.89 -2.64
CA LYS A 31 0.20 12.45 -3.96
C LYS A 31 1.10 13.01 -5.07
N GLU A 32 1.36 14.32 -5.03
CA GLU A 32 2.26 14.99 -5.99
C GLU A 32 3.66 14.37 -5.99
N LYS A 33 4.24 14.14 -4.80
CA LYS A 33 5.56 13.52 -4.67
C LYS A 33 5.60 12.09 -5.20
N ILE A 34 4.57 11.29 -4.95
CA ILE A 34 4.49 9.92 -5.47
C ILE A 34 4.43 9.94 -7.00
N VAL A 35 3.59 10.78 -7.59
CA VAL A 35 3.49 10.93 -9.06
C VAL A 35 4.82 11.38 -9.64
N GLN A 36 5.49 12.36 -9.03
CA GLN A 36 6.79 12.84 -9.47
C GLN A 36 7.84 11.71 -9.49
N LEU A 37 7.93 10.94 -8.41
CA LEU A 37 8.88 9.82 -8.32
C LEU A 37 8.56 8.72 -9.35
N ASP A 38 7.28 8.46 -9.60
CA ASP A 38 6.81 7.48 -10.58
C ASP A 38 7.24 7.88 -12.01
N GLU A 39 6.95 9.14 -12.38
CA GLU A 39 7.36 9.73 -13.65
C GLU A 39 8.87 9.65 -13.86
N GLN A 40 9.64 9.96 -12.81
CA GLN A 40 11.11 9.89 -12.80
C GLN A 40 11.65 8.45 -12.80
N GLY A 41 10.82 7.45 -12.45
CA GLY A 41 11.27 6.06 -12.30
C GLY A 41 12.04 5.79 -11.01
N GLU A 42 11.94 6.68 -10.03
CA GLU A 42 12.61 6.61 -8.73
C GLU A 42 11.67 6.12 -7.61
N LEU A 43 10.41 5.86 -7.92
CA LEU A 43 9.42 5.36 -6.96
C LEU A 43 9.73 3.92 -6.56
N THR A 44 9.84 3.67 -5.26
CA THR A 44 10.10 2.33 -4.72
C THR A 44 8.91 1.79 -3.92
N ILE A 45 8.74 0.47 -3.91
CA ILE A 45 7.70 -0.21 -3.13
C ILE A 45 7.81 0.12 -1.62
N PRO A 46 9.01 0.10 -0.99
CA PRO A 46 9.13 0.44 0.42
C PRO A 46 8.70 1.88 0.72
N PHE A 47 9.06 2.83 -0.14
CA PHE A 47 8.63 4.22 0.00
C PHE A 47 7.11 4.35 -0.05
N LEU A 48 6.45 3.72 -1.04
CA LEU A 48 4.99 3.71 -1.16
C LEU A 48 4.32 3.14 0.09
N LYS A 49 4.76 1.96 0.54
CA LYS A 49 4.18 1.26 1.69
C LYS A 49 4.24 2.12 2.96
N ILE A 50 5.43 2.59 3.31
CA ILE A 50 5.64 3.42 4.51
C ILE A 50 4.84 4.72 4.43
N THR A 51 4.80 5.34 3.26
CA THR A 51 4.10 6.60 3.05
C THR A 51 2.58 6.44 3.20
N PHE A 52 2.02 5.41 2.58
CA PHE A 52 0.59 5.11 2.69
C PHE A 52 0.17 4.68 4.09
N GLU A 53 0.99 3.90 4.78
CA GLU A 53 0.75 3.48 6.17
C GLU A 53 0.70 4.70 7.11
N LYS A 54 1.75 5.54 7.10
CA LYS A 54 1.81 6.75 7.94
C LYS A 54 0.65 7.71 7.71
N LEU A 55 0.27 7.92 6.45
CA LEU A 55 -0.88 8.77 6.13
C LEU A 55 -2.19 8.14 6.60
N SER A 56 -2.38 6.84 6.39
CA SER A 56 -3.57 6.12 6.87
C SER A 56 -3.70 6.21 8.38
N GLU A 57 -2.64 5.95 9.14
CA GLU A 57 -2.63 6.05 10.60
C GLU A 57 -2.98 7.48 11.08
N SER A 58 -2.27 8.49 10.57
CA SER A 58 -2.51 9.88 10.96
C SER A 58 -3.94 10.34 10.64
N ASN A 59 -4.51 9.87 9.54
CA ASN A 59 -5.87 10.24 9.14
C ASN A 59 -6.92 9.52 9.98
N GLU A 60 -6.71 8.25 10.33
CA GLU A 60 -7.60 7.50 11.22
C GLU A 60 -7.66 8.11 12.62
N GLU A 61 -6.53 8.55 13.17
CA GLU A 61 -6.49 9.27 14.45
C GLU A 61 -7.30 10.56 14.39
N LEU A 62 -7.11 11.34 13.32
CA LEU A 62 -7.83 12.60 13.14
C LEU A 62 -9.34 12.37 12.96
N LEU A 63 -9.76 11.33 12.23
CA LEU A 63 -11.16 10.97 12.07
C LEU A 63 -11.82 10.61 13.42
N LYS A 64 -11.11 9.89 14.29
CA LYS A 64 -11.58 9.59 15.66
C LYS A 64 -11.80 10.86 16.47
N GLU A 65 -10.89 11.84 16.37
CA GLU A 65 -11.06 13.15 17.01
C GLU A 65 -12.27 13.90 16.45
N ILE A 66 -12.41 13.97 15.13
CA ILE A 66 -13.53 14.64 14.45
C ILE A 66 -14.87 14.08 14.94
N SER A 67 -15.06 12.77 14.85
CA SER A 67 -16.34 12.13 15.24
C SER A 67 -16.68 12.34 16.72
N ARG A 68 -15.67 12.36 17.60
CA ARG A 68 -15.88 12.62 19.04
C ARG A 68 -16.44 14.01 19.30
N TYR A 69 -15.97 15.01 18.56
CA TYR A 69 -16.33 16.41 18.81
C TYR A 69 -17.54 16.89 17.99
N GLU A 70 -17.83 16.29 16.83
CA GLU A 70 -19.08 16.58 16.09
C GLU A 70 -20.33 16.37 16.96
N TYR A 71 -20.36 15.30 17.75
CA TYR A 71 -21.48 15.03 18.65
C TYR A 71 -21.69 16.16 19.67
N THR A 72 -20.60 16.80 20.12
CA THR A 72 -20.69 17.89 21.11
C THR A 72 -21.33 19.16 20.55
N TYR A 73 -21.26 19.40 19.23
CA TYR A 73 -21.98 20.48 18.58
C TYR A 73 -23.49 20.26 18.69
N VAL A 74 -23.96 19.08 18.28
CA VAL A 74 -25.39 18.72 18.26
C VAL A 74 -26.04 18.86 19.63
N VAL A 75 -25.33 18.46 20.69
CA VAL A 75 -25.86 18.52 22.07
C VAL A 75 -26.00 19.97 22.58
N HIS A 76 -25.17 20.90 22.12
CA HIS A 76 -25.07 22.24 22.71
C HIS A 76 -25.41 23.40 21.76
N GLU A 77 -25.79 23.12 20.52
CA GLU A 77 -26.05 24.12 19.47
C GLU A 77 -27.01 25.24 19.91
N ALA A 78 -28.07 24.90 20.65
CA ALA A 78 -29.07 25.86 21.11
C ALA A 78 -28.50 26.90 22.10
N GLU A 79 -27.44 26.54 22.82
CA GLU A 79 -26.79 27.37 23.84
C GLU A 79 -25.55 28.11 23.32
N MET A 80 -25.17 27.87 22.05
CA MET A 80 -24.02 28.51 21.42
C MET A 80 -24.31 29.95 20.99
N THR A 81 -23.32 30.80 21.17
CA THR A 81 -23.30 32.15 20.61
C THR A 81 -23.12 32.13 19.10
N VAL A 82 -23.46 33.23 18.43
CA VAL A 82 -23.23 33.40 16.98
C VAL A 82 -21.77 33.17 16.60
N LYS A 83 -20.81 33.62 17.43
CA LYS A 83 -19.38 33.42 17.19
C LYS A 83 -18.96 31.95 17.25
N GLU A 84 -19.50 31.19 18.19
CA GLU A 84 -19.21 29.76 18.31
C GLU A 84 -19.82 28.98 17.15
N LYS A 85 -21.06 29.31 16.76
CA LYS A 85 -21.69 28.69 15.57
C LYS A 85 -20.85 28.90 14.32
N ALA A 86 -20.33 30.12 14.09
CA ALA A 86 -19.45 30.39 12.95
C ALA A 86 -18.17 29.52 12.94
N ILE A 87 -17.57 29.26 14.12
CA ILE A 87 -16.39 28.38 14.24
C ILE A 87 -16.75 26.94 13.86
N TRP A 88 -17.90 26.45 14.31
CA TRP A 88 -18.37 25.11 13.98
C TRP A 88 -18.81 25.00 12.50
N GLU A 89 -19.38 26.03 11.91
CA GLU A 89 -19.65 26.09 10.47
C GLU A 89 -18.35 25.98 9.65
N GLU A 90 -17.27 26.65 10.06
CA GLU A 90 -15.94 26.48 9.45
C GLU A 90 -15.45 25.03 9.60
N PHE A 91 -15.57 24.46 10.80
CA PHE A 91 -15.20 23.07 11.09
C PHE A 91 -15.92 22.09 10.14
N PHE A 92 -17.25 22.17 10.02
CA PHE A 92 -18.02 21.26 9.16
C PHE A 92 -17.75 21.49 7.68
N SER A 93 -17.57 22.75 7.27
CA SER A 93 -17.20 23.09 5.90
C SER A 93 -15.86 22.48 5.52
N LEU A 94 -14.87 22.59 6.40
CA LEU A 94 -13.55 22.00 6.18
C LEU A 94 -13.58 20.47 6.25
N LYS A 95 -14.35 19.89 7.17
CA LYS A 95 -14.54 18.44 7.26
C LYS A 95 -15.05 17.88 5.93
N LYS A 96 -16.04 18.51 5.31
CA LYS A 96 -16.54 18.08 3.98
C LYS A 96 -15.45 18.08 2.92
N LEU A 97 -14.56 19.08 2.92
CA LEU A 97 -13.42 19.13 2.00
C LEU A 97 -12.37 18.05 2.32
N TYR A 98 -12.13 17.80 3.59
CA TYR A 98 -11.20 16.78 4.07
C TYR A 98 -11.69 15.36 3.75
N ASP A 99 -12.97 15.05 4.00
CA ASP A 99 -13.60 13.78 3.65
C ASP A 99 -13.51 13.49 2.14
N LYS A 100 -13.69 14.52 1.31
CA LYS A 100 -13.49 14.42 -0.14
C LYS A 100 -12.04 14.07 -0.48
N GLU A 101 -11.07 14.77 0.10
CA GLU A 101 -9.64 14.50 -0.12
C GLU A 101 -9.26 13.07 0.30
N LEU A 102 -9.80 12.57 1.41
CA LEU A 102 -9.62 11.19 1.86
C LEU A 102 -10.19 10.18 0.86
N SER A 103 -11.39 10.41 0.34
CA SER A 103 -11.98 9.55 -0.69
C SER A 103 -11.14 9.52 -1.97
N GLU A 104 -10.60 10.66 -2.38
CA GLU A 104 -9.68 10.75 -3.52
C GLU A 104 -8.36 10.03 -3.23
N PHE A 105 -7.85 10.11 -2.00
CA PHE A 105 -6.64 9.40 -1.59
C PHE A 105 -6.81 7.89 -1.59
N VAL A 106 -7.96 7.35 -1.17
CA VAL A 106 -8.27 5.91 -1.28
C VAL A 106 -8.21 5.47 -2.74
N SER A 107 -8.85 6.24 -3.63
CA SER A 107 -8.82 5.95 -5.08
C SER A 107 -7.41 6.06 -5.66
N PHE A 108 -6.59 6.98 -5.15
CA PHE A 108 -5.19 7.13 -5.53
C PHE A 108 -4.36 5.92 -5.11
N LYS A 109 -4.52 5.41 -3.87
CA LYS A 109 -3.82 4.21 -3.38
C LYS A 109 -4.09 3.00 -4.26
N GLU A 110 -5.32 2.80 -4.72
CA GLU A 110 -5.69 1.65 -5.56
C GLU A 110 -4.91 1.63 -6.89
N LYS A 111 -4.57 2.80 -7.45
CA LYS A 111 -3.75 2.89 -8.68
C LYS A 111 -2.34 2.29 -8.49
N TYR A 112 -1.83 2.32 -7.27
CA TYR A 112 -0.49 1.83 -6.91
C TYR A 112 -0.51 0.44 -6.27
N LYS A 113 -1.66 -0.25 -6.24
CA LYS A 113 -1.81 -1.55 -5.58
C LYS A 113 -0.93 -2.65 -6.17
N TYR A 114 -0.77 -2.65 -7.49
CA TYR A 114 0.08 -3.57 -8.24
C TYR A 114 1.26 -2.82 -8.87
N PHE A 115 1.70 -1.74 -8.21
CA PHE A 115 2.85 -0.98 -8.67
C PHE A 115 4.08 -1.88 -8.72
N GLU A 116 4.80 -1.80 -9.82
CA GLU A 116 6.06 -2.49 -10.00
C GLU A 116 7.13 -1.50 -10.48
N PRO A 117 8.32 -1.45 -9.84
CA PRO A 117 9.39 -0.55 -10.23
C PRO A 117 9.88 -0.80 -11.67
N LYS A 118 10.36 0.25 -12.35
CA LYS A 118 10.84 0.14 -13.75
C LYS A 118 12.00 -0.84 -13.95
N ASN A 119 12.83 -1.05 -12.93
CA ASN A 119 13.97 -1.97 -12.95
C ASN A 119 13.59 -3.44 -12.70
N SER A 120 12.32 -3.73 -12.35
CA SER A 120 11.86 -5.07 -12.00
C SER A 120 12.12 -6.11 -13.10
N GLU A 121 11.79 -5.80 -14.36
CA GLU A 121 11.95 -6.75 -15.47
C GLU A 121 13.42 -7.15 -15.70
N GLU A 122 14.34 -6.20 -15.55
CA GLU A 122 15.77 -6.49 -15.64
C GLU A 122 16.21 -7.44 -14.52
N LEU A 123 15.77 -7.20 -13.29
CA LEU A 123 16.06 -8.06 -12.13
C LEU A 123 15.44 -9.45 -12.28
N LYS A 124 14.20 -9.56 -12.76
CA LYS A 124 13.55 -10.85 -13.06
C LYS A 124 14.35 -11.63 -14.10
N GLN A 125 14.88 -10.96 -15.12
CA GLN A 125 15.71 -11.61 -16.12
C GLN A 125 17.06 -12.09 -15.54
N GLN A 126 17.71 -11.29 -14.69
CA GLN A 126 18.90 -11.73 -13.98
C GLN A 126 18.62 -12.96 -13.11
N ALA A 127 17.48 -12.98 -12.40
CA ALA A 127 17.07 -14.10 -11.56
C ALA A 127 16.86 -15.38 -12.38
N ARG A 128 16.15 -15.29 -13.52
CA ARG A 128 15.97 -16.42 -14.45
C ARG A 128 17.30 -17.01 -14.90
N VAL A 129 18.24 -16.17 -15.32
CA VAL A 129 19.58 -16.63 -15.75
C VAL A 129 20.35 -17.30 -14.62
N LEU A 130 20.25 -16.79 -13.39
CA LEU A 130 20.90 -17.40 -12.22
C LEU A 130 20.28 -18.75 -11.85
N LEU A 131 18.95 -18.88 -11.92
CA LEU A 131 18.23 -20.13 -11.65
C LEU A 131 18.47 -21.19 -12.74
N GLU A 132 18.47 -20.78 -14.01
CA GLU A 132 18.77 -21.69 -15.12
C GLU A 132 20.17 -22.31 -14.98
N LYS A 133 21.17 -21.52 -14.57
CA LYS A 133 22.53 -22.03 -14.27
C LYS A 133 22.55 -23.04 -13.13
N LYS A 134 21.57 -23.00 -12.23
CA LYS A 134 21.38 -23.97 -11.15
C LYS A 134 20.52 -25.17 -11.56
N GLY A 135 19.97 -25.20 -12.78
CA GLY A 135 19.07 -26.25 -13.26
C GLY A 135 17.60 -26.05 -12.86
N TYR A 136 17.21 -24.84 -12.46
CA TYR A 136 15.85 -24.50 -12.05
C TYR A 136 15.15 -23.62 -13.11
N ILE A 137 13.82 -23.70 -13.14
CA ILE A 137 12.95 -22.82 -13.91
C ILE A 137 11.89 -22.20 -13.00
N VAL A 138 11.50 -20.96 -13.28
CA VAL A 138 10.51 -20.21 -12.49
C VAL A 138 9.15 -20.89 -12.58
N ASP A 139 8.47 -21.02 -11.43
CA ASP A 139 7.16 -21.68 -11.30
C ASP A 139 6.12 -20.78 -10.59
N SER A 140 6.44 -19.52 -10.32
CA SER A 140 5.52 -18.53 -9.73
C SER A 140 5.78 -17.11 -10.24
N PRO A 141 4.87 -16.15 -9.96
CA PRO A 141 5.20 -14.74 -10.01
C PRO A 141 6.39 -14.40 -9.11
N PHE A 142 7.15 -13.38 -9.50
CA PHE A 142 8.20 -12.82 -8.66
C PHE A 142 7.60 -11.95 -7.56
N GLU A 143 8.21 -11.99 -6.39
CA GLU A 143 7.92 -11.13 -5.26
C GLU A 143 9.19 -10.37 -4.87
N GLY A 144 9.04 -9.25 -4.16
CA GLY A 144 10.17 -8.43 -3.78
C GLY A 144 9.83 -6.95 -3.72
N ASP A 145 10.76 -6.18 -3.15
CA ASP A 145 10.73 -4.72 -3.28
C ASP A 145 11.49 -4.22 -4.53
N PHE A 146 12.22 -5.11 -5.21
CA PHE A 146 13.06 -4.84 -6.39
C PHE A 146 14.11 -3.75 -6.15
N GLU A 147 14.44 -3.49 -4.89
CA GLU A 147 15.45 -2.53 -4.45
C GLU A 147 16.53 -3.23 -3.62
N ARG A 148 16.11 -4.11 -2.71
CA ARG A 148 16.95 -4.84 -1.76
C ARG A 148 16.88 -6.34 -1.99
N TRP A 149 15.72 -6.84 -2.43
CA TRP A 149 15.54 -8.26 -2.67
C TRP A 149 14.49 -8.56 -3.75
N ILE A 150 14.62 -9.74 -4.33
CA ILE A 150 13.67 -10.37 -5.24
C ILE A 150 13.63 -11.86 -4.92
N GLY A 151 12.44 -12.45 -4.91
CA GLY A 151 12.24 -13.86 -4.65
C GLY A 151 11.22 -14.48 -5.58
N VAL A 152 11.29 -15.80 -5.74
CA VAL A 152 10.43 -16.55 -6.63
C VAL A 152 10.45 -18.03 -6.27
N TYR A 153 9.32 -18.73 -6.44
CA TYR A 153 9.33 -20.18 -6.44
C TYR A 153 9.85 -20.70 -7.78
N ALA A 154 10.77 -21.64 -7.72
CA ALA A 154 11.33 -22.30 -8.89
C ALA A 154 11.44 -23.80 -8.65
N ARG A 155 11.28 -24.58 -9.72
CA ARG A 155 11.37 -26.04 -9.69
C ARG A 155 12.55 -26.53 -10.53
N PRO A 156 13.09 -27.73 -10.26
CA PRO A 156 14.07 -28.34 -11.15
C PRO A 156 13.49 -28.50 -12.56
N LYS A 157 14.31 -28.24 -13.59
CA LYS A 157 13.89 -28.21 -14.99
C LYS A 157 13.30 -29.53 -15.49
N ASP A 158 13.66 -30.66 -14.87
CA ASP A 158 13.21 -32.01 -15.20
C ASP A 158 11.96 -32.46 -14.42
N LYS A 159 11.39 -31.59 -13.59
CA LYS A 159 10.17 -31.86 -12.80
C LYS A 159 8.99 -31.06 -13.34
N PRO A 160 7.76 -31.60 -13.31
CA PRO A 160 6.57 -30.85 -13.76
C PRO A 160 6.24 -29.70 -12.80
N THR A 161 5.51 -28.70 -13.30
CA THR A 161 4.84 -27.72 -12.43
C THR A 161 3.76 -28.40 -11.57
N TYR A 162 3.46 -27.85 -10.40
CA TYR A 162 2.24 -28.21 -9.67
C TYR A 162 0.99 -27.52 -10.23
N LEU A 163 1.19 -26.42 -10.96
CA LEU A 163 0.13 -25.61 -11.56
C LEU A 163 -0.59 -26.34 -12.70
N ASP A 164 -1.50 -25.64 -13.37
CA ASP A 164 -2.13 -26.18 -14.56
C ASP A 164 -1.07 -26.35 -15.66
N PRO A 165 -0.97 -27.57 -16.25
CA PRO A 165 0.03 -27.85 -17.27
C PRO A 165 -0.25 -27.00 -18.50
N THR A 166 0.81 -26.47 -19.10
CA THR A 166 0.73 -25.58 -20.26
C THR A 166 0.58 -26.34 -21.58
N ASP A 167 0.99 -27.61 -21.61
CA ASP A 167 0.90 -28.49 -22.77
C ASP A 167 0.75 -29.98 -22.38
N GLY A 168 0.64 -30.84 -23.39
CA GLY A 168 0.49 -32.29 -23.18
C GLY A 168 1.75 -33.00 -22.69
N GLU A 169 2.95 -32.42 -22.89
CA GLU A 169 4.19 -32.97 -22.35
C GLU A 169 4.21 -32.79 -20.83
N GLU A 170 3.81 -31.60 -20.36
CA GLU A 170 3.71 -31.28 -18.95
C GLU A 170 2.61 -32.09 -18.24
N VAL A 171 1.48 -32.39 -18.91
CA VAL A 171 0.48 -33.35 -18.42
C VAL A 171 1.12 -34.72 -18.18
N GLY A 172 1.85 -35.25 -19.18
CA GLY A 172 2.50 -36.55 -19.07
C GLY A 172 3.54 -36.60 -17.95
N LEU A 173 4.30 -35.52 -17.76
CA LEU A 173 5.22 -35.38 -16.63
C LEU A 173 4.48 -35.31 -15.29
N GLN A 174 3.39 -34.56 -15.17
CA GLN A 174 2.57 -34.53 -13.95
C GLN A 174 2.05 -35.91 -13.58
N GLU A 175 1.53 -36.68 -14.56
CA GLU A 175 1.06 -38.05 -14.34
C GLU A 175 2.20 -38.99 -13.92
N LEU A 176 3.36 -38.90 -14.58
CA LEU A 176 4.53 -39.73 -14.28
C LEU A 176 5.02 -39.56 -12.84
N TYR A 177 5.03 -38.33 -12.35
CA TYR A 177 5.48 -38.00 -11.00
C TYR A 177 4.38 -38.06 -9.95
N SER A 178 3.12 -38.31 -10.33
CA SER A 178 2.00 -38.34 -9.39
C SER A 178 2.11 -39.51 -8.41
N VAL A 179 1.76 -39.25 -7.15
CA VAL A 179 1.72 -40.28 -6.09
C VAL A 179 0.27 -40.47 -5.66
N ASN A 180 -0.26 -41.68 -5.83
CA ASN A 180 -1.66 -42.02 -5.52
C ASN A 180 -2.69 -41.09 -6.22
N GLY A 181 -2.38 -40.63 -7.43
CA GLY A 181 -3.24 -39.72 -8.20
C GLY A 181 -3.14 -38.24 -7.79
N PHE A 182 -2.22 -37.89 -6.89
CA PHE A 182 -1.97 -36.50 -6.51
C PHE A 182 -0.73 -35.94 -7.22
N LYS A 183 -0.88 -34.74 -7.81
CA LYS A 183 0.24 -33.94 -8.32
C LYS A 183 1.23 -33.66 -7.19
N GLN A 184 2.51 -33.60 -7.53
CA GLN A 184 3.58 -33.30 -6.58
C GLN A 184 4.06 -31.87 -6.79
N ASP A 185 4.37 -31.18 -5.68
CA ASP A 185 4.97 -29.86 -5.72
C ASP A 185 6.49 -29.98 -5.56
N PHE A 186 7.21 -29.56 -6.60
CA PHE A 186 8.67 -29.56 -6.65
C PHE A 186 9.25 -28.15 -6.57
N ALA A 187 8.40 -27.14 -6.38
CA ALA A 187 8.84 -25.77 -6.31
C ALA A 187 9.48 -25.48 -4.95
N GLU A 188 10.62 -24.80 -4.99
CA GLU A 188 11.35 -24.33 -3.84
C GLU A 188 11.45 -22.80 -3.91
N TRP A 189 11.44 -22.14 -2.74
CA TRP A 189 11.61 -20.70 -2.67
C TRP A 189 13.08 -20.33 -2.89
N PHE A 190 13.33 -19.39 -3.80
CA PHE A 190 14.63 -18.77 -3.99
C PHE A 190 14.55 -17.28 -3.72
N GLU A 191 15.53 -16.75 -2.99
CA GLU A 191 15.65 -15.33 -2.68
C GLU A 191 17.01 -14.80 -3.11
N GLY A 192 17.02 -13.62 -3.73
CA GLY A 192 18.23 -12.96 -4.15
C GLY A 192 18.34 -11.54 -3.61
N GLU A 193 19.54 -11.23 -3.13
CA GLU A 193 19.92 -9.90 -2.66
C GLU A 193 20.31 -9.01 -3.84
N ILE A 194 19.80 -7.77 -3.80
CA ILE A 194 20.07 -6.73 -4.79
C ILE A 194 21.05 -5.73 -4.18
N VAL A 195 22.19 -5.55 -4.84
CA VAL A 195 23.22 -4.59 -4.46
C VAL A 195 23.51 -3.69 -5.65
N GLU A 196 23.36 -2.38 -5.48
CA GLU A 196 23.56 -1.38 -6.55
C GLU A 196 22.77 -1.70 -7.83
N GLY A 197 21.52 -2.17 -7.66
CA GLY A 197 20.63 -2.53 -8.78
C GLY A 197 20.96 -3.85 -9.48
N LYS A 198 21.87 -4.65 -8.92
CA LYS A 198 22.27 -5.94 -9.49
C LYS A 198 21.98 -7.09 -8.54
N LEU A 199 21.48 -8.18 -9.12
CA LEU A 199 21.22 -9.41 -8.41
C LEU A 199 22.51 -10.23 -8.30
N ILE A 200 22.97 -10.47 -7.08
CA ILE A 200 24.27 -11.11 -6.84
C ILE A 200 24.17 -12.65 -6.97
N LYS A 201 23.12 -13.23 -6.41
CA LYS A 201 22.83 -14.67 -6.42
C LYS A 201 21.36 -14.90 -6.08
N MET A 202 20.84 -16.06 -6.45
CA MET A 202 19.59 -16.62 -5.90
C MET A 202 19.97 -17.73 -4.93
N VAL A 203 19.51 -17.67 -3.69
CA VAL A 203 19.77 -18.67 -2.64
C VAL A 203 18.50 -19.46 -2.37
#